data_AF-A0A0D2IT61-F1
#
_entry.id   AF-A0A0D2IT61-F1
#
_cell.length_a   1.000
_cell.length_b   1.000
_cell.length_c   1.000
_cell.angle_alpha   90.00
_cell.angle_beta   90.00
_cell.angle_gamma   90.00
#
_symmetry.space_group_name_H-M   'P 1'
#
loop_
_entity.id
_entity.type
_entity.pdbx_description
1 polymer ?
#
loop_
_entity_poly.entity_id
_entity_poly.type
_entity_poly.pdbx_seq_one_letter_code
_entity_poly.pdbx_strand_id
1 'polypeptide(L)'
;MHPKNPHAPTMHFNYRYFETEEWNGIPGQWWFGGGTDITPNFVVEEDMRHFHGTYKEVCDRHDPAWYPKFKKWCDEYFLIGHRGETRGLGGIFFDDLNDRDPDKIFAFSTEAANSVVKAYTPLVVRHKDDPYTEQEKAWQQVRRGR
;
A
#
# COMPACT_ATOMS: atom_id res chain seq x y z
N MET A 1 -8.63 5.00 -3.34
CA MET A 1 -9.93 5.37 -2.73
C MET A 1 -9.77 6.68 -1.98
N HIS A 2 -10.66 7.66 -2.22
CA HIS A 2 -10.58 9.00 -1.61
C HIS A 2 -11.84 9.30 -0.77
N PRO A 3 -11.81 9.15 0.56
CA PRO A 3 -12.95 9.47 1.41
C PRO A 3 -13.35 10.94 1.37
N LYS A 4 -14.65 11.22 1.59
CA LYS A 4 -15.14 12.60 1.71
C LYS A 4 -14.63 13.27 2.99
N ASN A 5 -14.64 12.58 4.12
CA ASN A 5 -14.19 13.14 5.39
C ASN A 5 -12.65 13.33 5.38
N PRO A 6 -12.10 14.51 5.75
CA PRO A 6 -10.65 14.74 5.81
C PRO A 6 -9.93 13.83 6.82
N HIS A 7 -10.61 13.36 7.87
CA HIS A 7 -10.05 12.47 8.89
C HIS A 7 -9.93 11.02 8.42
N ALA A 8 -10.71 10.61 7.41
CA ALA A 8 -10.59 9.29 6.81
C ALA A 8 -9.47 9.26 5.74
N PRO A 9 -8.48 8.36 5.85
CA PRO A 9 -7.29 8.38 5.00
C PRO A 9 -7.60 7.97 3.56
N THR A 10 -6.86 8.53 2.60
CA THR A 10 -6.80 7.96 1.24
C THR A 10 -5.99 6.67 1.29
N MET A 11 -6.34 5.69 0.46
CA MET A 11 -5.55 4.47 0.30
C MET A 11 -5.48 4.05 -1.17
N HIS A 12 -4.36 3.48 -1.56
CA HIS A 12 -4.15 2.85 -2.86
C HIS A 12 -3.70 1.39 -2.65
N PHE A 13 -4.11 0.51 -3.56
CA PHE A 13 -3.59 -0.85 -3.64
C PHE A 13 -3.48 -1.29 -5.11
N ASN A 14 -2.51 -2.16 -5.38
CA ASN A 14 -2.31 -2.79 -6.67
C ASN A 14 -1.71 -4.18 -6.44
N TYR A 15 -2.18 -5.19 -7.15
CA TYR A 15 -1.57 -6.52 -7.20
C TYR A 15 -1.70 -7.02 -8.64
N ARG A 16 -0.59 -7.44 -9.24
CA ARG A 16 -0.52 -7.76 -10.67
C ARG A 16 0.47 -8.88 -10.95
N TYR A 17 0.27 -9.53 -12.08
CA TYR A 17 1.14 -10.55 -12.66
C TYR A 17 1.49 -10.13 -14.09
N PHE A 18 2.74 -10.33 -14.46
CA PHE A 18 3.22 -10.19 -15.83
C PHE A 18 3.90 -11.49 -16.25
N GLU A 19 3.74 -11.83 -17.53
CA GLU A 19 4.43 -12.94 -18.17
C GLU A 19 4.70 -12.59 -19.63
N THR A 20 5.86 -12.99 -20.10
CA THR A 20 6.23 -12.93 -21.52
C THR A 20 6.47 -14.34 -22.03
N GLU A 21 6.06 -14.61 -23.26
CA GLU A 21 6.39 -15.86 -23.93
C GLU A 21 7.86 -15.90 -24.35
N GLU A 22 8.38 -17.08 -24.65
CA GLU A 22 9.69 -17.23 -25.27
C GLU A 22 9.69 -16.55 -26.65
N TRP A 23 10.74 -15.77 -26.93
CA TRP A 23 10.87 -15.08 -28.20
C TRP A 23 12.31 -15.12 -28.70
N ASN A 24 12.51 -15.64 -29.93
CA ASN A 24 13.83 -15.74 -30.57
C ASN A 24 14.90 -16.43 -29.68
N GLY A 25 14.52 -17.48 -28.94
CA GLY A 25 15.42 -18.19 -28.03
C GLY A 25 15.75 -17.45 -26.73
N ILE A 26 15.08 -16.32 -26.45
CA ILE A 26 15.10 -15.66 -25.14
C ILE A 26 13.98 -16.30 -24.31
N PRO A 27 14.28 -16.99 -23.20
CA PRO A 27 13.27 -17.60 -22.35
C PRO A 27 12.28 -16.56 -21.83
N GLY A 28 11.00 -16.94 -21.81
CA GLY A 28 9.95 -16.16 -21.17
C GLY A 28 10.29 -15.79 -19.73
N GLN A 29 9.80 -14.63 -19.29
CA GLN A 29 9.98 -14.13 -17.94
C GLN A 29 8.60 -13.92 -17.30
N TRP A 30 8.53 -14.03 -15.99
CA TRP A 30 7.33 -13.72 -15.24
C TRP A 30 7.71 -13.03 -13.93
N TRP A 31 6.80 -12.23 -13.40
CA TRP A 31 6.94 -11.62 -12.08
C TRP A 31 5.61 -11.14 -11.54
N PHE A 32 5.55 -11.05 -10.21
CA PHE A 32 4.50 -10.33 -9.51
C PHE A 32 4.98 -8.93 -9.12
N GLY A 33 4.03 -8.00 -9.12
CA GLY A 33 4.22 -6.68 -8.54
C GLY A 33 2.98 -6.28 -7.76
N GLY A 34 3.14 -5.34 -6.83
CA GLY A 34 2.02 -4.86 -6.07
C GLY A 34 2.38 -4.13 -4.79
N GLY A 35 1.38 -3.94 -3.97
CA GLY A 35 1.48 -3.17 -2.75
C GLY A 35 0.16 -2.57 -2.33
N THR A 36 0.14 -2.11 -1.09
CA THR A 36 -0.94 -1.27 -0.55
C THR A 36 -0.30 -0.18 0.28
N ASP A 37 -0.74 1.06 0.08
CA ASP A 37 -0.20 2.23 0.76
C ASP A 37 -1.30 3.17 1.26
N ILE A 38 -1.01 3.91 2.33
CA ILE A 38 -1.95 4.78 3.01
C ILE A 38 -1.47 6.24 3.01
N THR A 39 -2.42 7.15 2.77
CA THR A 39 -2.20 8.59 2.63
C THR A 39 -3.20 9.35 3.52
N PRO A 40 -2.94 9.44 4.84
CA PRO A 40 -3.76 10.24 5.74
C PRO A 40 -3.55 11.74 5.52
N ASN A 41 -4.59 12.55 5.74
CA ASN A 41 -4.43 14.02 5.85
C ASN A 41 -4.03 14.40 7.28
N PHE A 42 -4.53 13.65 8.26
CA PHE A 42 -4.24 13.76 9.69
C PHE A 42 -3.80 12.40 10.22
N VAL A 43 -2.70 12.38 10.96
CA VAL A 43 -2.10 11.13 11.44
C VAL A 43 -2.76 10.71 12.75
N VAL A 44 -3.35 9.52 12.74
CA VAL A 44 -3.81 8.82 13.94
C VAL A 44 -2.89 7.62 14.14
N GLU A 45 -2.14 7.61 15.26
CA GLU A 45 -1.11 6.59 15.47
C GLU A 45 -1.69 5.16 15.54
N GLU A 46 -2.87 5.00 16.15
CA GLU A 46 -3.57 3.72 16.22
C GLU A 46 -3.92 3.18 14.84
N ASP A 47 -4.43 4.03 13.94
CA ASP A 47 -4.74 3.67 12.55
C ASP A 47 -3.51 3.18 11.81
N MET A 48 -2.38 3.87 12.00
CA MET A 48 -1.13 3.49 11.36
C MET A 48 -0.60 2.17 11.91
N ARG A 49 -0.69 1.95 13.23
CA ARG A 49 -0.36 0.64 13.84
C ARG A 49 -1.24 -0.47 13.28
N HIS A 50 -2.54 -0.24 13.13
CA HIS A 50 -3.47 -1.24 12.57
C HIS A 50 -3.15 -1.56 11.11
N PHE A 51 -2.99 -0.53 10.27
CA PHE A 51 -2.72 -0.69 8.84
C PHE A 51 -1.39 -1.41 8.61
N HIS A 52 -0.30 -0.92 9.20
CA HIS A 52 1.03 -1.51 9.06
C HIS A 52 1.13 -2.87 9.75
N GLY A 53 0.49 -3.04 10.91
CA GLY A 53 0.40 -4.33 11.61
C GLY A 53 -0.29 -5.40 10.76
N THR A 54 -1.37 -5.05 10.06
CA THR A 54 -2.08 -5.98 9.17
C THR A 54 -1.17 -6.48 8.06
N TYR A 55 -0.43 -5.59 7.38
CA TYR A 55 0.47 -6.01 6.29
C TYR A 55 1.75 -6.69 6.79
N LYS A 56 2.24 -6.31 7.98
CA LYS A 56 3.33 -7.03 8.64
C LYS A 56 2.94 -8.48 8.93
N GLU A 57 1.76 -8.71 9.50
CA GLU A 57 1.24 -10.06 9.75
C GLU A 57 1.15 -10.90 8.48
N VAL A 58 0.68 -10.32 7.37
CA VAL A 58 0.63 -11.00 6.07
C VAL A 58 2.04 -11.35 5.61
N CYS A 59 2.94 -10.38 5.54
CA CYS A 59 4.31 -10.63 5.12
C CYS A 59 5.00 -11.68 5.99
N ASP A 60 4.90 -11.59 7.32
CA ASP A 60 5.54 -12.51 8.26
C ASP A 60 5.10 -13.98 8.07
N ARG A 61 3.85 -14.22 7.62
CA ARG A 61 3.34 -15.57 7.33
C ARG A 61 3.99 -16.20 6.09
N HIS A 62 4.43 -15.38 5.13
CA HIS A 62 5.05 -15.86 3.90
C HIS A 62 6.58 -15.79 3.93
N ASP A 63 7.13 -14.71 4.47
CA ASP A 63 8.55 -14.48 4.66
C ASP A 63 8.78 -13.30 5.64
N PRO A 64 9.33 -13.53 6.84
CA PRO A 64 9.61 -12.48 7.82
C PRO A 64 10.52 -11.34 7.32
N ALA A 65 11.31 -11.57 6.26
CA ALA A 65 12.16 -10.54 5.66
C ALA A 65 11.38 -9.59 4.74
N TRP A 66 10.17 -9.95 4.32
CA TRP A 66 9.41 -9.18 3.34
C TRP A 66 8.87 -7.87 3.87
N TYR A 67 8.33 -7.82 5.08
CA TYR A 67 7.77 -6.56 5.58
C TYR A 67 8.83 -5.45 5.67
N PRO A 68 10.01 -5.65 6.31
CA PRO A 68 11.07 -4.64 6.31
C PRO A 68 11.51 -4.21 4.90
N LYS A 69 11.64 -5.17 3.97
CA LYS A 69 12.04 -4.92 2.57
C LYS A 69 11.00 -4.08 1.83
N PHE A 70 9.75 -4.54 1.81
CA PHE A 70 8.67 -3.93 1.03
C PHE A 70 8.18 -2.63 1.65
N LYS A 71 8.26 -2.47 2.97
CA LYS A 71 7.99 -1.18 3.63
C LYS A 71 9.02 -0.15 3.21
N LYS A 72 10.31 -0.48 3.30
CA LYS A 72 11.38 0.43 2.87
C LYS A 72 11.21 0.83 1.41
N TRP A 73 10.92 -0.14 0.54
CA TRP A 73 10.70 0.14 -0.88
C TRP A 73 9.46 1.04 -1.10
N CYS A 74 8.39 0.84 -0.33
CA CYS A 74 7.21 1.70 -0.39
C CYS A 74 7.52 3.16 -0.03
N ASP A 75 8.35 3.39 1.00
CA ASP A 75 8.78 4.73 1.38
C ASP A 75 9.60 5.42 0.29
N GLU A 76 10.50 4.66 -0.36
CA GLU A 76 11.36 5.16 -1.44
C GLU A 76 10.56 5.42 -2.74
N TYR A 77 9.63 4.53 -3.08
CA TYR A 77 8.86 4.59 -4.32
C TYR A 77 7.88 5.77 -4.35
N PHE A 78 7.21 6.06 -3.22
CA PHE A 78 6.24 7.15 -3.14
C PHE A 78 6.84 8.47 -2.64
N LEU A 79 8.16 8.65 -2.78
CA LEU A 79 8.84 9.91 -2.53
C LEU A 79 8.58 10.90 -3.67
N ILE A 80 8.06 12.09 -3.34
CA ILE A 80 7.90 13.19 -4.27
C ILE A 80 9.21 13.99 -4.26
N GLY A 81 10.15 13.60 -5.14
CA GLY A 81 11.54 14.09 -5.10
C GLY A 81 11.70 15.62 -5.07
N HIS A 82 10.91 16.36 -5.84
CA HIS A 82 10.97 17.83 -5.87
C HIS A 82 10.36 18.51 -4.64
N ARG A 83 9.66 17.77 -3.76
CA ARG A 83 9.09 18.26 -2.50
C ARG A 83 9.84 17.74 -1.28
N GLY A 84 10.67 16.71 -1.42
CA GLY A 84 11.35 16.06 -0.30
C GLY A 84 10.39 15.41 0.71
N GLU A 85 9.17 15.06 0.29
CA GLU A 85 8.15 14.43 1.14
C GLU A 85 7.59 13.18 0.45
N THR A 86 7.18 12.19 1.23
CA THR A 86 6.41 11.06 0.71
C THR A 86 4.95 11.45 0.50
N ARG A 87 4.28 10.80 -0.46
CA ARG A 87 2.84 10.98 -0.70
C ARG A 87 2.01 10.73 0.56
N GLY A 88 2.38 9.71 1.33
CA GLY A 88 1.69 9.29 2.55
C GLY A 88 2.64 8.61 3.54
N LEU A 89 2.10 7.70 4.36
CA LEU A 89 2.85 6.95 5.38
C LEU A 89 3.19 5.52 4.94
N GLY A 90 3.32 5.33 3.62
CA GLY A 90 3.77 4.08 3.02
C GLY A 90 2.82 2.92 3.26
N GLY A 91 3.41 1.73 3.35
CA GLY A 91 2.72 0.44 3.43
C GLY A 91 3.66 -0.65 2.95
N ILE A 92 3.23 -1.49 2.01
CA ILE A 92 4.12 -2.41 1.30
C ILE A 92 4.15 -2.09 -0.18
N PHE A 93 5.33 -2.20 -0.78
CA PHE A 93 5.52 -2.12 -2.22
C PHE A 93 6.55 -3.16 -2.67
N PHE A 94 6.25 -3.85 -3.77
CA PHE A 94 7.13 -4.80 -4.42
C PHE A 94 6.91 -4.78 -5.93
N ASP A 95 7.98 -5.03 -6.67
CA ASP A 95 7.95 -5.23 -8.11
C ASP A 95 8.99 -6.29 -8.47
N ASP A 96 8.92 -6.80 -9.70
CA ASP A 96 9.86 -7.80 -10.23
C ASP A 96 10.05 -9.01 -9.28
N LEU A 97 9.00 -9.39 -8.55
CA LEU A 97 9.08 -10.48 -7.57
C LEU A 97 8.90 -11.83 -8.26
N ASN A 98 10.01 -12.53 -8.47
CA ASN A 98 10.07 -13.84 -9.12
C ASN A 98 11.19 -14.76 -8.54
N ASP A 99 11.58 -14.53 -7.29
CA ASP A 99 12.74 -15.15 -6.64
C ASP A 99 12.46 -16.55 -6.05
N ARG A 100 11.26 -17.09 -6.24
CA ARG A 100 10.79 -18.36 -5.67
C ARG A 100 9.65 -18.92 -6.51
N ASP A 101 9.10 -20.05 -6.05
CA ASP A 101 7.92 -20.68 -6.66
C ASP A 101 6.79 -19.65 -6.92
N PRO A 102 6.30 -19.53 -8.18
CA PRO A 102 5.22 -18.62 -8.53
C PRO A 102 3.98 -18.80 -7.66
N ASP A 103 3.63 -20.03 -7.28
CA ASP A 103 2.43 -20.32 -6.49
C ASP A 103 2.55 -19.75 -5.07
N LYS A 104 3.77 -19.70 -4.52
CA LYS A 104 4.02 -19.06 -3.21
C LYS A 104 3.86 -17.55 -3.29
N ILE A 105 4.34 -16.92 -4.35
CA ILE A 105 4.20 -15.46 -4.55
C ILE A 105 2.74 -15.11 -4.88
N PHE A 106 2.04 -15.98 -5.61
CA PHE A 106 0.62 -15.86 -5.88
C PHE A 106 -0.21 -15.95 -4.58
N ALA A 107 0.10 -16.91 -3.71
CA ALA A 107 -0.54 -17.03 -2.39
C ALA A 107 -0.34 -15.77 -1.54
N PHE A 108 0.87 -15.22 -1.51
CA PHE A 108 1.16 -13.95 -0.85
C PHE A 108 0.36 -12.79 -1.43
N SER A 109 0.40 -12.62 -2.76
CA SER A 109 -0.29 -11.54 -3.45
C SER A 109 -1.81 -11.61 -3.22
N THR A 110 -2.36 -12.82 -3.23
CA THR A 110 -3.78 -13.09 -2.93
C THR A 110 -4.14 -12.70 -1.51
N GLU A 111 -3.34 -13.12 -0.52
CA GLU A 111 -3.60 -12.79 0.88
C GLU A 111 -3.44 -11.29 1.18
N ALA A 112 -2.44 -10.66 0.58
CA ALA A 112 -2.21 -9.22 0.69
C ALA A 112 -3.38 -8.42 0.07
N ALA A 113 -3.89 -8.85 -1.09
CA ALA A 113 -5.08 -8.27 -1.73
C ALA A 113 -6.34 -8.46 -0.86
N ASN A 114 -6.57 -9.66 -0.33
CA ASN A 114 -7.71 -9.96 0.55
C ASN A 114 -7.66 -9.16 1.87
N SER A 115 -6.46 -8.77 2.31
CA SER A 115 -6.26 -7.99 3.53
C SER A 115 -6.59 -6.50 3.39
N VAL A 116 -6.84 -5.99 2.18
CA VAL A 116 -7.20 -4.58 1.93
C VAL A 116 -8.40 -4.15 2.78
N VAL A 117 -9.47 -4.95 2.83
CA VAL A 117 -10.67 -4.64 3.61
C VAL A 117 -10.37 -4.64 5.11
N LYS A 118 -9.63 -5.65 5.60
CA LYS A 118 -9.20 -5.74 7.01
C LYS A 118 -8.35 -4.54 7.40
N ALA A 119 -7.43 -4.11 6.54
CA ALA A 119 -6.50 -3.02 6.81
C ALA A 119 -7.16 -1.63 6.77
N TYR A 120 -8.16 -1.42 5.91
CA TYR A 120 -8.66 -0.08 5.59
C TYR A 120 -10.06 0.23 6.14
N THR A 121 -10.99 -0.71 6.06
CA THR A 121 -12.40 -0.46 6.43
C THR A 121 -12.55 -0.01 7.88
N PRO A 122 -11.84 -0.57 8.89
CA PRO A 122 -11.95 -0.11 10.26
C PRO A 122 -11.61 1.38 10.43
N LEU A 123 -10.60 1.88 9.70
CA LEU A 123 -10.17 3.28 9.73
C LEU A 123 -11.26 4.18 9.16
N VAL A 124 -11.83 3.80 8.02
CA VAL A 124 -12.93 4.57 7.40
C VAL A 124 -14.17 4.57 8.28
N VAL A 125 -14.55 3.42 8.86
CA VAL A 125 -15.73 3.32 9.75
C VAL A 125 -15.57 4.23 10.97
N ARG A 126 -14.36 4.28 11.54
CA ARG A 126 -14.04 5.13 12.69
C ARG A 126 -14.13 6.63 12.36
N HIS A 127 -13.64 7.03 11.18
CA HIS A 127 -13.41 8.45 10.87
C HIS A 127 -14.38 9.08 9.87
N LYS A 128 -15.25 8.30 9.21
CA LYS A 128 -16.14 8.83 8.16
C LYS A 128 -17.13 9.89 8.67
N ASP A 129 -17.52 9.82 9.95
CA ASP A 129 -18.53 10.69 10.57
C ASP A 129 -17.90 11.75 11.50
N ASP A 130 -16.57 11.82 11.59
CA ASP A 130 -15.88 12.79 12.46
C ASP A 130 -16.23 14.23 12.03
N PRO A 131 -16.54 15.13 12.97
CA PRO A 131 -16.73 16.54 12.65
C PRO A 131 -15.43 17.11 12.09
N TYR A 132 -15.54 17.95 11.07
CA TYR A 132 -14.42 18.67 10.49
C TYR A 132 -14.77 20.11 10.17
N THR A 133 -13.75 20.95 10.20
CA THR A 133 -13.79 22.37 9.87
C THR A 133 -13.50 22.60 8.39
N GLU A 134 -13.87 23.77 7.88
CA GLU A 134 -13.53 24.16 6.51
C GLU A 134 -12.00 24.24 6.29
N GLN A 135 -11.23 24.57 7.33
CA GLN A 135 -9.76 24.56 7.28
C GLN A 135 -9.21 23.13 7.10
N GLU A 136 -9.72 22.15 7.83
CA GLU A 136 -9.32 20.74 7.67
C GLU A 136 -9.74 20.20 6.30
N LYS A 137 -10.88 20.65 5.78
CA LYS A 137 -11.34 20.30 4.44
C LYS A 137 -10.46 20.90 3.35
N ALA A 138 -10.02 22.14 3.52
CA ALA A 138 -9.06 22.79 2.63
C ALA A 138 -7.69 22.08 2.69
N TRP A 139 -7.24 21.69 3.89
CA TRP A 139 -6.02 20.90 4.05
C TRP A 139 -6.06 19.58 3.28
N GLN A 140 -7.20 18.87 3.32
CA GLN A 140 -7.39 17.68 2.48
C GLN A 140 -7.21 17.99 0.99
N GLN A 141 -7.68 19.13 0.47
CA GLN A 141 -7.47 19.48 -0.93
C GLN A 141 -5.99 19.77 -1.24
N VAL A 142 -5.29 20.44 -0.32
CA VAL A 142 -3.84 20.67 -0.44
C VAL A 142 -3.09 19.33 -0.49
N ARG A 143 -3.43 18.38 0.40
CA ARG A 143 -2.84 17.03 0.41
C ARG A 143 -3.19 16.21 -0.83
N ARG A 144 -4.40 16.36 -1.39
CA ARG A 144 -4.78 15.70 -2.67
C ARG A 144 -4.07 16.24 -3.90
N GLY A 145 -3.57 17.47 -3.84
CA GLY A 145 -2.70 18.03 -4.87
C GLY A 145 -1.23 17.64 -4.73
N ARG A 146 -0.88 16.82 -3.73
CA ARG A 146 0.46 16.25 -3.57
C ARG A 146 0.62 14.97 -4.38
#